data_AF-A0A7K6FPC0-F1
#
_entry.id   AF-A0A7K6FPC0-F1
#
_cell.length_a   1.000
_cell.length_b   1.000
_cell.length_c   1.000
_cell.angle_alpha   90.00
_cell.angle_beta   90.00
_cell.angle_gamma   90.00
#
_symmetry.space_group_name_H-M   'P 1'
#
loop_
_entity.id
_entity.type
_entity.pdbx_description
1 polymer ?
#
loop_
_entity_poly.entity_id
_entity_poly.type
_entity_poly.pdbx_seq_one_letter_code
_entity_poly.pdbx_strand_id
1 'polypeptide(L)'
;MVLLVPELTFLTGLSDLRNNSRMLKEVMWEMVQSPQQHYQRLTSLLRRVRDTAEAARELQRWGLRLDTDIYRTQAHVLPGERINLRHRSFLPAEELGWHREVTKEAPIATISLSSWLLIYPKRLQPLAKELLAAVRSSCGPMGMQVGQPAVQELRDDRIETFVRSIQSSLGSQ
;
A
#
# COMPACT_ATOMS: atom_id res chain seq x y z
N MET A 1 39.95 -0.45 23.02
CA MET A 1 39.55 0.45 21.91
C MET A 1 39.69 -0.36 20.62
N VAL A 2 38.60 -0.53 19.86
CA VAL A 2 38.65 -1.26 18.58
C VAL A 2 38.78 -0.23 17.46
N LEU A 3 39.82 -0.34 16.64
CA LEU A 3 40.02 0.49 15.45
C LEU A 3 39.58 -0.32 14.23
N LEU A 4 38.70 0.26 13.41
CA LEU A 4 38.22 -0.35 12.18
C LEU A 4 38.99 0.21 10.99
N VAL A 5 39.35 -0.66 10.05
CA VAL A 5 39.95 -0.28 8.77
C VAL A 5 38.81 -0.05 7.77
N PRO A 6 38.57 1.18 7.29
CA PRO A 6 37.42 1.50 6.46
C PRO A 6 37.28 0.63 5.20
N GLU A 7 38.40 0.24 4.61
CA GLU A 7 38.49 -0.61 3.41
C GLU A 7 38.02 -2.05 3.67
N LEU A 8 37.95 -2.48 4.94
CA LEU A 8 37.43 -3.77 5.37
C LEU A 8 36.03 -3.66 5.99
N THR A 9 35.45 -2.47 6.01
CA THR A 9 34.10 -2.22 6.54
C THR A 9 33.11 -1.93 5.45
N PHE A 10 31.95 -2.57 5.53
CA PHE A 10 30.84 -2.35 4.62
C PHE A 10 29.65 -1.82 5.41
N LEU A 11 29.00 -0.79 4.88
CA LEU A 11 27.70 -0.36 5.39
C LEU A 11 26.69 -1.48 5.14
N THR A 12 25.99 -1.88 6.19
CA THR A 12 24.90 -2.85 6.12
C THR A 12 23.57 -2.14 6.39
N GLY A 13 22.49 -2.63 5.77
CA GLY A 13 21.17 -2.02 5.86
C GLY A 13 20.68 -1.42 4.55
N LEU A 14 19.39 -1.09 4.50
CA LEU A 14 18.69 -0.63 3.30
C LEU A 14 18.43 0.90 3.30
N SER A 15 19.16 1.66 4.12
CA SER A 15 18.91 3.08 4.39
C SER A 15 18.90 3.94 3.12
N ASP A 16 19.86 3.71 2.22
CA ASP A 16 19.98 4.45 0.95
C ASP A 16 18.97 4.00 -0.12
N LEU A 17 18.44 2.78 0.02
CA LEU A 17 17.47 2.20 -0.92
C LEU A 17 16.04 2.74 -0.69
N ARG A 18 15.74 3.30 0.48
CA ARG A 18 14.44 3.93 0.76
C ARG A 18 14.17 5.16 -0.12
N ASN A 19 15.22 5.87 -0.52
CA ASN A 19 15.12 7.05 -1.39
C ASN A 19 14.97 6.66 -2.87
N ASN A 20 15.18 5.39 -3.23
CA ASN A 20 15.07 4.91 -4.60
C ASN A 20 14.08 3.73 -4.69
N SER A 21 12.81 4.07 -4.92
CA SER A 21 11.70 3.13 -5.00
C SER A 21 11.86 2.03 -6.07
N ARG A 22 12.70 2.25 -7.10
CA ARG A 22 12.99 1.23 -8.12
C ARG A 22 13.94 0.16 -7.59
N MET A 23 15.06 0.56 -6.98
CA MET A 23 16.02 -0.40 -6.42
C MET A 23 15.39 -1.22 -5.28
N LEU A 24 14.54 -0.60 -4.46
CA LEU A 24 13.81 -1.33 -3.41
C LEU A 24 12.87 -2.40 -4.01
N LYS A 25 12.20 -2.11 -5.13
CA LYS A 25 11.34 -3.10 -5.81
C LYS A 25 12.12 -4.29 -6.34
N GLU A 26 13.29 -4.05 -6.94
CA GLU A 26 14.17 -5.12 -7.45
C GLU A 26 14.68 -6.01 -6.31
N VAL A 27 15.12 -5.40 -5.20
CA VAL A 27 15.53 -6.15 -3.99
C VAL A 27 14.36 -6.92 -3.39
N MET A 28 13.18 -6.29 -3.28
CA MET A 28 11.98 -6.96 -2.77
C MET A 28 11.55 -8.12 -3.66
N TRP A 29 11.66 -8.00 -4.98
CA TRP A 29 11.33 -9.09 -5.90
C TRP A 29 12.14 -10.36 -5.61
N GLU A 30 13.44 -10.22 -5.36
CA GLU A 30 14.33 -11.33 -4.99
C GLU A 30 14.11 -11.83 -3.55
N MET A 31 13.67 -10.96 -2.64
CA MET A 31 13.42 -11.30 -1.24
C MET A 31 12.02 -11.92 -0.99
N VAL A 32 11.03 -11.58 -1.80
CA VAL A 32 9.65 -12.08 -1.65
C VAL A 32 9.65 -13.56 -1.98
N GLN A 33 9.33 -14.35 -0.96
CA GLN A 33 9.21 -15.79 -1.08
C GLN A 33 7.75 -16.19 -1.14
N SER A 34 7.42 -17.14 -2.01
CA SER A 34 6.12 -17.81 -1.91
C SER A 34 6.05 -18.64 -0.62
N PRO A 35 4.84 -18.91 -0.08
CA PRO A 35 4.68 -19.76 1.11
C PRO A 35 5.37 -21.13 0.96
N GLN A 36 5.30 -21.72 -0.23
CA GLN A 36 5.95 -23.00 -0.53
C GLN A 36 7.49 -22.90 -0.51
N GLN A 37 8.06 -21.85 -1.10
CA GLN A 37 9.50 -21.62 -1.08
C GLN A 37 10.01 -21.37 0.35
N HIS A 38 9.25 -20.60 1.14
CA HIS A 38 9.56 -20.36 2.54
C HIS A 38 9.55 -21.67 3.35
N TYR A 39 8.51 -22.48 3.18
CA TYR A 39 8.41 -23.82 3.79
C TYR A 39 9.60 -24.72 3.44
N GLN A 40 9.98 -24.78 2.16
CA GLN A 40 11.11 -25.59 1.70
C GLN A 40 12.44 -25.12 2.31
N ARG A 41 12.68 -23.81 2.38
CA ARG A 41 13.89 -23.25 3.00
C ARG A 41 13.93 -23.57 4.50
N LEU A 42 12.82 -23.42 5.21
CA LEU A 42 12.75 -23.70 6.63
C LEU A 42 12.96 -25.19 6.93
N THR A 43 12.32 -26.07 6.16
CA THR A 43 12.50 -27.53 6.29
C THR A 43 13.94 -27.94 5.98
N SER A 44 14.57 -27.31 4.97
CA SER A 44 15.97 -27.54 4.64
C SER A 44 16.92 -27.07 5.75
N LEU A 45 16.60 -25.94 6.40
CA LEU A 45 17.34 -25.46 7.57
C LEU A 45 17.23 -26.44 8.74
N LEU A 46 16.01 -26.90 9.06
CA LEU A 46 15.78 -27.89 10.12
C LEU A 46 16.60 -29.17 9.88
N ARG A 47 16.58 -29.69 8.64
CA ARG A 47 17.41 -30.85 8.25
C ARG A 47 18.89 -30.57 8.45
N ARG A 48 19.40 -29.45 7.94
CA ARG A 48 20.81 -29.08 8.10
C ARG A 48 21.24 -29.00 9.57
N VAL A 49 20.46 -28.36 10.43
CA VAL A 49 20.78 -28.24 11.87
C VAL A 49 20.82 -29.62 12.52
N ARG A 50 19.85 -30.48 12.21
CA ARG A 50 19.78 -31.84 12.76
C ARG A 50 20.90 -32.75 12.25
N ASP A 51 21.21 -32.67 10.96
CA ASP A 51 22.20 -33.53 10.32
C ASP A 51 23.65 -33.06 10.63
N THR A 52 23.80 -31.84 11.18
CA THR A 52 25.08 -31.33 11.71
C THR A 52 25.33 -31.89 13.10
N ALA A 53 26.31 -32.80 13.23
CA ALA A 53 26.60 -33.50 14.48
C ALA A 53 26.90 -32.56 15.66
N GLU A 54 27.61 -31.45 15.42
CA GLU A 54 27.95 -30.46 16.46
C GLU A 54 26.68 -29.77 17.00
N ALA A 55 25.83 -29.27 16.10
CA ALA A 55 24.57 -28.63 16.48
C ALA A 55 23.61 -29.60 17.18
N ALA A 56 23.50 -30.83 16.68
CA ALA A 56 22.68 -31.87 17.29
C ALA A 56 23.16 -32.22 18.71
N ARG A 57 24.49 -32.34 18.91
CA ARG A 57 25.08 -32.58 20.25
C ARG A 57 24.79 -31.45 21.21
N GLU A 58 24.92 -30.19 20.78
CA GLU A 58 24.58 -29.06 21.65
C GLU A 58 23.11 -29.11 22.06
N LEU A 59 22.17 -29.28 21.12
CA LEU A 59 20.74 -29.42 21.46
C LEU A 59 20.48 -30.56 22.46
N GLN A 60 21.15 -31.70 22.28
CA GLN A 60 21.04 -32.83 23.18
C GLN A 60 21.56 -32.52 24.59
N ARG A 61 22.62 -31.72 24.74
CA ARG A 61 23.13 -31.27 26.05
C ARG A 61 22.10 -30.42 26.80
N TRP A 62 21.30 -29.65 26.07
CA TRP A 62 20.18 -28.90 26.63
C TRP A 62 18.91 -29.74 26.83
N GLY A 63 18.95 -31.05 26.52
CA GLY A 63 17.77 -31.92 26.56
C GLY A 63 16.75 -31.63 25.46
N LEU A 64 17.13 -30.88 24.43
CA LEU A 64 16.27 -30.45 23.32
C LEU A 64 16.40 -31.39 22.13
N ARG A 65 15.31 -31.51 21.37
CA ARG A 65 15.28 -32.16 20.05
C ARG A 65 14.49 -31.28 19.10
N LEU A 66 15.01 -31.11 17.89
CA LEU A 66 14.30 -30.41 16.83
C LEU A 66 13.36 -31.37 16.10
N ASP A 67 12.14 -30.90 15.85
CA ASP A 67 11.18 -31.59 15.00
C ASP A 67 11.61 -31.51 13.52
N THR A 68 11.08 -32.42 12.72
CA THR A 68 11.38 -32.58 11.30
C THR A 68 10.54 -31.70 10.39
N ASP A 69 9.51 -31.07 10.95
CA ASP A 69 8.54 -30.27 10.22
C ASP A 69 8.06 -29.09 11.06
N ILE A 70 7.41 -28.13 10.40
CA ILE A 70 6.76 -27.00 11.04
C ILE A 70 5.49 -27.50 11.73
N TYR A 71 5.26 -27.05 12.95
CA TYR A 71 4.07 -27.37 13.71
C TYR A 71 2.78 -26.97 12.95
N ARG A 72 1.84 -27.90 12.83
CA ARG A 72 0.53 -27.67 12.23
C ARG A 72 -0.49 -27.39 13.32
N THR A 73 -1.22 -26.28 13.17
CA THR A 73 -2.30 -25.91 14.07
C THR A 73 -3.64 -25.96 13.35
N GLN A 74 -4.71 -26.19 14.10
CA GLN A 74 -6.06 -26.03 13.57
C GLN A 74 -6.38 -24.53 13.52
N ALA A 75 -6.84 -24.07 12.36
CA ALA A 75 -7.25 -22.69 12.15
C ALA A 75 -8.73 -22.66 11.73
N HIS A 76 -9.38 -21.52 11.95
CA HIS A 76 -10.73 -21.25 11.49
C HIS A 76 -10.69 -20.26 10.33
N VAL A 77 -11.37 -20.60 9.24
CA VAL A 77 -11.59 -19.67 8.12
C VAL A 77 -12.86 -18.91 8.42
N LEU A 78 -12.74 -17.59 8.60
CA LEU A 78 -13.90 -16.74 8.80
C LEU A 78 -14.80 -16.75 7.55
N PRO A 79 -16.13 -16.76 7.71
CA PRO A 79 -17.04 -16.64 6.59
C PRO A 79 -16.87 -15.30 5.89
N GLY A 80 -17.18 -15.25 4.60
CA GLY A 80 -17.19 -14.00 3.85
C GLY A 80 -18.25 -13.04 4.38
N GLU A 81 -17.87 -11.77 4.55
CA GLU A 81 -18.76 -10.73 5.04
C GLU A 81 -19.49 -10.02 3.90
N ARG A 82 -20.75 -9.63 4.14
CA ARG A 82 -21.58 -8.94 3.16
C ARG A 82 -21.33 -7.43 3.22
N ILE A 83 -20.99 -6.83 2.10
CA ILE A 83 -20.84 -5.38 1.95
C ILE A 83 -22.22 -4.77 1.69
N ASN A 84 -22.59 -3.79 2.52
CA ASN A 84 -23.82 -3.04 2.37
C ASN A 84 -23.58 -1.67 1.74
N LEU A 85 -24.33 -1.37 0.68
CA LEU A 85 -24.47 -0.07 0.05
C LEU A 85 -25.90 0.45 0.31
N ARG A 86 -26.24 1.64 -0.18
CA ARG A 86 -27.51 2.28 0.17
C ARG A 86 -28.73 1.44 -0.22
N HIS A 87 -28.75 0.89 -1.43
CA HIS A 87 -29.91 0.17 -1.95
C HIS A 87 -29.62 -1.31 -2.25
N ARG A 88 -28.36 -1.71 -2.18
CA ARG A 88 -27.91 -3.06 -2.54
C ARG A 88 -26.90 -3.56 -1.53
N SER A 89 -26.83 -4.87 -1.40
CA SER A 89 -25.69 -5.50 -0.74
C SER A 89 -25.22 -6.73 -1.49
N PHE A 90 -23.96 -7.10 -1.30
CA PHE A 90 -23.30 -8.16 -2.06
C PHE A 90 -22.20 -8.81 -1.21
N LEU A 91 -21.83 -10.04 -1.57
CA LEU A 91 -20.65 -10.70 -1.02
C LEU A 91 -19.46 -10.40 -1.95
N PRO A 92 -18.30 -9.99 -1.42
CA PRO A 92 -17.08 -9.85 -2.21
C PRO A 92 -16.71 -11.12 -2.97
N ALA A 93 -16.05 -10.96 -4.11
CA ALA A 93 -15.42 -12.08 -4.80
C ALA A 93 -14.31 -12.71 -3.94
N GLU A 94 -13.92 -13.95 -4.24
CA GLU A 94 -12.91 -14.71 -3.47
C GLU A 94 -11.57 -13.99 -3.33
N GLU A 95 -11.20 -13.14 -4.28
CA GLU A 95 -9.99 -12.29 -4.22
C GLU A 95 -10.12 -11.07 -3.30
N LEU A 96 -11.23 -10.94 -2.56
CA LEU A 96 -11.58 -9.78 -1.73
C LEU A 96 -11.57 -8.45 -2.53
N GLY A 97 -11.79 -8.52 -3.84
CA GLY A 97 -11.96 -7.36 -4.68
C GLY A 97 -13.41 -6.88 -4.68
N TRP A 98 -13.65 -5.65 -4.22
CA TRP A 98 -14.98 -5.00 -4.28
C TRP A 98 -14.99 -3.61 -4.92
N HIS A 99 -13.85 -3.17 -5.47
CA HIS A 99 -13.67 -1.82 -6.02
C HIS A 99 -14.61 -1.52 -7.19
N ARG A 100 -14.97 -2.52 -8.01
CA ARG A 100 -15.86 -2.33 -9.17
C ARG A 100 -17.32 -2.27 -8.77
N GLU A 101 -17.66 -2.92 -7.68
CA GLU A 101 -19.02 -3.05 -7.16
C GLU A 101 -19.40 -1.79 -6.41
N VAL A 102 -18.49 -1.24 -5.59
CA VAL A 102 -18.73 -0.01 -4.81
C VAL A 102 -18.77 1.27 -5.66
N THR A 103 -18.19 1.26 -6.86
CA THR A 103 -18.18 2.43 -7.76
C THR A 103 -19.44 2.54 -8.63
N LYS A 104 -20.27 1.50 -8.67
CA LYS A 104 -21.47 1.44 -9.53
C LYS A 104 -22.77 1.80 -8.81
N GLU A 105 -22.72 2.08 -7.52
CA GLU A 105 -23.89 2.24 -6.67
C GLU A 105 -23.60 3.23 -5.54
N ALA A 106 -24.64 3.87 -5.01
CA ALA A 106 -24.48 4.86 -3.95
C ALA A 106 -24.03 4.22 -2.62
N PRO A 107 -22.99 4.76 -1.95
CA PRO A 107 -22.63 4.38 -0.58
C PRO A 107 -23.78 4.65 0.40
N ILE A 108 -23.75 3.97 1.56
CA ILE A 108 -24.76 4.12 2.63
C ILE A 108 -25.01 5.61 2.92
N ALA A 109 -23.94 6.36 3.17
CA ALA A 109 -23.95 7.81 3.32
C ALA A 109 -23.15 8.47 2.18
N THR A 110 -23.77 9.43 1.50
CA THR A 110 -23.12 10.22 0.44
C THR A 110 -23.23 11.68 0.81
N ILE A 111 -22.12 12.40 0.68
CA ILE A 111 -22.06 13.85 0.92
C ILE A 111 -21.80 14.52 -0.42
N SER A 112 -22.70 15.42 -0.83
CA SER A 112 -22.53 16.18 -2.06
C SER A 112 -21.42 17.22 -1.91
N LEU A 113 -20.60 17.37 -2.95
CA LEU A 113 -19.52 18.34 -3.01
C LEU A 113 -20.02 19.59 -3.76
N SER A 114 -20.61 20.54 -3.05
CA SER A 114 -21.23 21.73 -3.66
C SER A 114 -20.25 22.87 -3.91
N SER A 115 -19.40 23.19 -2.94
CA SER A 115 -18.43 24.29 -3.01
C SER A 115 -17.01 23.76 -2.84
N TRP A 116 -16.21 23.87 -3.89
CA TRP A 116 -14.82 23.42 -3.90
C TRP A 116 -14.02 24.18 -4.95
N LEU A 117 -12.70 24.16 -4.78
CA LEU A 117 -11.75 24.93 -5.57
C LEU A 117 -10.76 23.98 -6.24
N LEU A 118 -10.57 24.15 -7.56
CA LEU A 118 -9.54 23.47 -8.33
C LEU A 118 -8.47 24.48 -8.75
N ILE A 119 -7.26 24.32 -8.22
CA ILE A 119 -6.10 25.15 -8.54
C ILE A 119 -5.11 24.33 -9.35
N TYR A 120 -4.66 24.84 -10.49
CA TYR A 120 -3.64 24.19 -11.31
C TYR A 120 -2.76 25.21 -12.05
N PRO A 121 -1.49 24.91 -12.34
CA PRO A 121 -0.69 25.72 -13.25
C PRO A 121 -1.16 25.58 -14.70
N LYS A 122 -1.07 26.66 -15.47
CA LYS A 122 -1.54 26.73 -16.87
C LYS A 122 -1.15 25.53 -17.75
N ARG A 123 0.05 24.98 -17.58
CA ARG A 123 0.53 23.81 -18.34
C ARG A 123 -0.33 22.55 -18.16
N LEU A 124 -1.05 22.44 -17.05
CA LEU A 124 -1.91 21.30 -16.70
C LEU A 124 -3.39 21.53 -17.07
N GLN A 125 -3.73 22.61 -17.77
CA GLN A 125 -5.12 22.91 -18.14
C GLN A 125 -5.83 21.74 -18.87
N PRO A 126 -5.21 21.01 -19.82
CA PRO A 126 -5.85 19.85 -20.44
C PRO A 126 -6.17 18.76 -19.42
N LEU A 127 -5.20 18.42 -18.55
CA LEU A 127 -5.35 17.41 -17.52
C LEU A 127 -6.41 17.80 -16.47
N ALA A 128 -6.49 19.09 -16.12
CA ALA A 128 -7.50 19.61 -15.21
C ALA A 128 -8.93 19.42 -15.78
N LYS A 129 -9.11 19.65 -17.08
CA LYS A 129 -10.41 19.41 -17.75
C LYS A 129 -10.76 17.93 -17.77
N GLU A 130 -9.80 17.06 -18.05
CA GLU A 130 -9.98 15.60 -18.01
C GLU A 130 -10.35 15.12 -16.60
N LEU A 131 -9.66 15.63 -15.57
CA LEU A 131 -9.97 15.33 -14.17
C LEU A 131 -11.40 15.73 -13.81
N LEU A 132 -11.85 16.94 -14.20
CA LEU A 132 -13.23 17.38 -13.94
C LEU A 132 -14.27 16.49 -14.63
N ALA A 133 -14.00 16.04 -15.85
CA ALA A 133 -14.87 15.10 -16.55
C ALA A 133 -14.90 13.74 -15.85
N ALA A 134 -13.75 13.22 -15.42
CA ALA A 134 -13.62 11.94 -14.73
C ALA A 134 -14.30 11.95 -13.34
N VAL A 135 -14.14 13.04 -12.58
CA VAL A 135 -14.82 13.22 -11.28
C VAL A 135 -16.33 13.22 -11.49
N ARG A 136 -16.84 14.02 -12.43
CA ARG A 136 -18.28 14.07 -12.70
C ARG A 136 -18.86 12.72 -13.14
N SER A 137 -18.18 12.01 -14.03
CA SER A 137 -18.65 10.72 -14.54
C SER A 137 -18.60 9.62 -13.47
N SER A 138 -17.58 9.62 -12.62
CA SER A 138 -17.39 8.58 -11.59
C SER A 138 -18.28 8.81 -10.36
N CYS A 139 -18.57 10.07 -10.02
CA CYS A 139 -19.36 10.41 -8.83
C CYS A 139 -20.88 10.23 -9.04
N GLY A 140 -21.35 10.33 -10.28
CA GLY A 140 -22.77 10.15 -10.62
C GLY A 140 -23.34 8.79 -10.15
N PRO A 141 -22.76 7.64 -10.56
CA PRO A 141 -23.17 6.32 -10.09
C PRO A 141 -23.06 6.13 -8.57
N MET A 142 -22.13 6.82 -7.91
CA MET A 142 -21.98 6.82 -6.46
C MET A 142 -23.02 7.71 -5.74
N GLY A 143 -23.96 8.30 -6.49
CA GLY A 143 -24.99 9.20 -5.96
C GLY A 143 -24.41 10.50 -5.37
N MET A 144 -23.16 10.83 -5.69
CA MET A 144 -22.48 12.01 -5.17
C MET A 144 -22.64 13.15 -6.17
N GLN A 145 -23.43 14.16 -5.81
CA GLN A 145 -23.58 15.34 -6.63
C GLN A 145 -22.33 16.23 -6.45
N VAL A 146 -21.61 16.43 -7.55
CA VAL A 146 -20.42 17.30 -7.57
C VAL A 146 -20.76 18.57 -8.34
N GLY A 147 -20.84 19.67 -7.60
CA GLY A 147 -21.02 21.01 -8.15
C GLY A 147 -19.84 21.44 -9.01
N GLN A 148 -20.03 22.47 -9.83
CA GLN A 148 -18.94 23.04 -10.61
C GLN A 148 -17.96 23.76 -9.67
N PRO A 149 -16.65 23.41 -9.70
CA PRO A 149 -15.69 24.08 -8.83
C PRO A 149 -15.44 25.52 -9.27
N ALA A 150 -15.01 26.33 -8.32
CA ALA A 150 -14.21 27.50 -8.64
C ALA A 150 -12.89 27.02 -9.24
N VAL A 151 -12.50 27.55 -10.39
CA VAL A 151 -11.27 27.14 -11.08
C VAL A 151 -10.29 28.29 -11.07
N GLN A 152 -9.08 28.05 -10.57
CA GLN A 152 -8.02 29.05 -10.56
C GLN A 152 -6.77 28.54 -11.27
N GLU A 153 -6.49 29.16 -12.42
CA GLU A 153 -5.28 28.90 -13.18
C GLU A 153 -4.11 29.71 -12.59
N LEU A 154 -3.01 29.03 -12.28
CA LEU A 154 -1.78 29.66 -11.81
C LEU A 154 -0.84 29.96 -12.96
N ARG A 155 -0.12 31.08 -12.82
CA ARG A 155 0.91 31.53 -13.76
C ARG A 155 2.19 30.68 -13.72
N ASP A 156 2.49 30.07 -12.57
CA ASP A 156 3.71 29.31 -12.30
C ASP A 156 3.47 28.21 -11.25
N ASP A 157 4.44 27.31 -11.12
CA ASP A 157 4.37 26.14 -10.23
C ASP A 157 5.01 26.42 -8.85
N ARG A 158 5.25 27.70 -8.52
CA ARG A 158 5.94 28.05 -7.26
C ARG A 158 5.00 27.91 -6.08
N ILE A 159 5.53 27.38 -4.98
CA ILE A 159 4.76 27.13 -3.75
C ILE A 159 4.12 28.43 -3.25
N GLU A 160 4.83 29.56 -3.32
CA GLU A 160 4.29 30.85 -2.87
C GLU A 160 3.06 31.28 -3.68
N THR A 161 3.02 30.94 -4.97
CA THR A 161 1.89 31.24 -5.86
C THR A 161 0.67 30.40 -5.49
N PHE A 162 0.86 29.11 -5.18
CA PHE A 162 -0.22 28.26 -4.64
C PHE A 162 -0.77 28.80 -3.32
N VAL A 163 0.10 29.12 -2.36
CA VAL A 163 -0.32 29.64 -1.04
C VAL A 163 -1.10 30.94 -1.18
N ARG A 164 -0.60 31.91 -1.95
CA ARG A 164 -1.31 33.18 -2.20
C ARG A 164 -2.66 32.96 -2.88
N SER A 165 -2.71 32.07 -3.87
CA SER A 165 -3.95 31.73 -4.56
C SER A 165 -4.99 31.18 -3.59
N ILE A 166 -4.64 30.17 -2.79
CA ILE A 166 -5.53 29.56 -1.80
C ILE A 166 -6.04 30.61 -0.80
N GLN A 167 -5.13 31.43 -0.26
CA GLN A 167 -5.49 32.49 0.69
C GLN A 167 -6.46 33.50 0.08
N SER A 168 -6.23 33.90 -1.18
CA SER A 168 -7.12 34.84 -1.89
C SER A 168 -8.52 34.26 -2.10
N SER A 169 -8.62 32.96 -2.43
CA SER A 169 -9.91 32.30 -2.65
C SER A 169 -10.68 32.07 -1.36
N LEU A 170 -9.99 31.83 -0.24
CA LEU A 170 -10.60 31.63 1.08
C LEU A 170 -11.02 32.95 1.74
N GLY A 171 -10.28 34.04 1.54
CA GLY A 171 -10.59 35.35 2.11
C GLY A 171 -11.66 36.14 1.36
N SER A 172 -12.15 35.63 0.24
CA SER A 172 -13.19 36.26 -0.60
C SER A 172 -14.59 35.66 -0.39
N GLN A 173 -14.77 34.82 0.63
CA GLN A 173 -16.08 34.28 1.04
C GLN A 173 -16.60 34.98 2.30
#